data_AF-A0AAN9C3U4-F1
#
_entry.id   AF-A0AAN9C3U4-F1
#
_cell.length_a   1.000
_cell.length_b   1.000
_cell.length_c   1.000
_cell.angle_alpha   90.00
_cell.angle_beta   90.00
_cell.angle_gamma   90.00
#
_symmetry.space_group_name_H-M   'P 1'
#
loop_
_entity.id
_entity.type
_entity.pdbx_description
1 polymer ?
#
loop_
_entity_poly.entity_id
_entity_poly.type
_entity_poly.pdbx_seq_one_letter_code
_entity_poly.pdbx_strand_id
1 'polypeptide(L)'
;MSGNGRGNMRPTSRSPPFLVVGLLVAMCILAFNYWNVSSKNGELTRQMESLQVDFRAVSDKHLTVEKRAAELASQLSDLQTKGNQLQNGLSVKNDEVSKLSSDVENLKSQLQKSTESLQQAQSEAQQAQQEKSSVNAELEKVKAELMEQKNAPVVCDKNGCKDVIREIVGALTTHIGKPAVAGAFKDKQEVMQIVADLLEGADQQQQQQQQQQPQAPAEGQQNPDPNKAGEQPAANQPAAPGGQPQAQDINVPQPQK
;
A
#
# COMPACT_ATOMS: atom_id res chain seq x y z
N MET A 1 12.33 -157.11 -10.86
CA MET A 1 12.06 -156.15 -11.95
C MET A 1 12.55 -154.79 -11.52
N SER A 2 13.34 -154.13 -12.38
CA SER A 2 13.43 -152.69 -12.64
C SER A 2 13.23 -151.69 -11.48
N GLY A 3 14.10 -150.71 -11.23
CA GLY A 3 15.21 -150.21 -12.02
C GLY A 3 15.94 -149.09 -11.27
N ASN A 4 17.20 -148.92 -11.67
CA ASN A 4 18.11 -147.84 -11.29
C ASN A 4 17.53 -146.44 -11.53
N GLY A 5 17.88 -145.51 -10.63
CA GLY A 5 17.67 -144.08 -10.82
C GLY A 5 18.55 -143.23 -9.90
N ARG A 6 19.88 -143.30 -10.10
CA ARG A 6 20.87 -142.42 -9.47
C ARG A 6 20.62 -140.95 -9.87
N GLY A 7 19.99 -140.18 -8.99
CA GLY A 7 19.99 -138.71 -9.02
C GLY A 7 21.31 -138.17 -8.47
N ASN A 8 22.34 -138.22 -9.31
CA ASN A 8 23.69 -137.74 -9.05
C ASN A 8 23.64 -136.22 -8.74
N MET A 9 23.87 -135.81 -7.49
CA MET A 9 24.33 -134.44 -7.21
C MET A 9 25.63 -134.25 -7.98
N ARG A 10 25.59 -133.51 -9.10
CA ARG A 10 26.82 -133.07 -9.78
C ARG A 10 27.56 -132.14 -8.81
N PRO A 11 28.75 -132.48 -8.30
CA PRO A 11 29.66 -131.44 -7.87
C PRO A 11 30.31 -130.85 -9.13
N THR A 12 30.98 -129.71 -9.00
CA THR A 12 31.82 -129.07 -10.01
C THR A 12 31.12 -128.31 -11.15
N SER A 13 30.37 -127.27 -10.77
CA SER A 13 30.36 -125.99 -11.51
C SER A 13 31.75 -125.33 -11.44
N ARG A 14 32.76 -125.92 -12.10
CA ARG A 14 34.08 -125.30 -12.24
C ARG A 14 34.01 -124.27 -13.37
N SER A 15 33.60 -123.05 -13.05
CA SER A 15 33.84 -121.91 -13.94
C SER A 15 35.37 -121.81 -14.19
N PRO A 16 35.80 -121.61 -15.44
CA PRO A 16 37.22 -121.42 -15.77
C PRO A 16 37.84 -120.34 -14.86
N PRO A 17 38.98 -120.59 -14.21
CA PRO A 17 39.58 -119.66 -13.22
C PRO A 17 39.86 -118.27 -13.81
N PHE A 18 40.11 -118.18 -15.12
CA PHE A 18 40.29 -116.91 -15.84
C PHE A 18 39.04 -116.02 -15.82
N LEU A 19 37.84 -116.59 -15.80
CA LEU A 19 36.60 -115.81 -15.70
C LEU A 19 36.44 -115.20 -14.30
N VAL A 20 36.83 -115.95 -13.26
CA VAL A 20 36.79 -115.44 -11.88
C VAL A 20 37.79 -114.31 -11.71
N VAL A 21 39.02 -114.48 -12.22
CA VAL A 21 40.05 -113.43 -12.17
C VAL A 21 39.65 -112.23 -13.02
N GLY A 22 39.15 -112.42 -14.24
CA GLY A 22 38.68 -111.33 -15.09
C GLY A 22 37.50 -110.56 -14.49
N LEU A 23 36.56 -111.26 -13.85
CA LEU A 23 35.43 -110.65 -13.16
C LEU A 23 35.87 -109.88 -11.90
N LEU A 24 36.89 -110.37 -11.19
CA LEU A 24 37.48 -109.67 -10.06
C LEU A 24 38.18 -108.38 -10.49
N VAL A 25 38.93 -108.41 -11.59
CA VAL A 25 39.54 -107.21 -12.18
C VAL A 25 38.46 -106.21 -12.62
N ALA A 26 37.39 -106.67 -13.26
CA ALA A 26 36.27 -105.81 -13.65
C ALA A 26 35.60 -105.14 -12.43
N MET A 27 35.41 -105.88 -11.33
CA MET A 27 34.90 -105.34 -10.07
C MET A 27 35.82 -104.27 -9.48
N CYS A 28 37.15 -104.47 -9.52
CA CYS A 28 38.11 -103.46 -9.04
C CYS A 28 38.05 -102.17 -9.85
N ILE A 29 37.97 -102.27 -11.18
CA ILE A 29 37.85 -101.09 -12.07
C ILE A 29 36.53 -100.35 -11.80
N LEU A 30 35.42 -101.07 -11.62
CA LEU A 30 34.13 -100.48 -11.28
C LEU A 30 34.14 -99.79 -9.92
N ALA A 31 34.78 -100.39 -8.91
CA ALA A 31 34.92 -99.78 -7.59
C ALA A 31 35.73 -98.47 -7.64
N PHE A 32 36.82 -98.45 -8.40
CA PHE A 32 37.64 -97.25 -8.55
C PHE A 32 36.91 -96.13 -9.31
N ASN A 33 36.20 -96.48 -10.38
CA ASN A 33 35.35 -95.54 -11.12
C ASN A 33 34.19 -95.04 -10.26
N TYR A 34 33.53 -95.91 -9.50
CA TYR A 34 32.48 -95.54 -8.56
C TYR A 34 33.00 -94.60 -7.48
N TRP A 35 34.16 -94.89 -6.90
CA TRP A 35 34.78 -94.01 -5.91
C TRP A 35 35.08 -92.62 -6.46
N ASN A 36 35.67 -92.54 -7.66
CA ASN A 36 35.99 -91.27 -8.30
C ASN A 36 34.72 -90.46 -8.64
N VAL A 37 33.70 -91.12 -9.20
CA VAL A 37 32.40 -90.48 -9.50
C VAL A 37 31.68 -90.06 -8.22
N SER A 38 31.66 -90.92 -7.20
CA SER A 38 31.04 -90.64 -5.90
C SER A 38 31.71 -89.46 -5.20
N SER A 39 33.05 -89.42 -5.21
CA SER A 39 33.83 -88.29 -4.67
C SER A 39 33.51 -86.98 -5.39
N LYS A 40 33.42 -86.99 -6.72
CA LYS A 40 33.06 -85.79 -7.51
C LYS A 40 31.61 -85.37 -7.27
N ASN A 41 30.69 -86.31 -7.17
CA ASN A 41 29.29 -86.03 -6.90
C ASN A 41 29.08 -85.45 -5.49
N GLY A 42 29.83 -85.94 -4.50
CA GLY A 42 29.85 -85.40 -3.15
C GLY A 42 30.34 -83.96 -3.10
N GLU A 43 31.41 -83.64 -3.84
CA GLU A 43 31.93 -82.27 -3.96
C GLU A 43 30.92 -81.34 -4.65
N LEU A 44 30.29 -81.80 -5.73
CA LEU A 44 29.28 -81.03 -6.45
C LEU A 44 28.04 -80.74 -5.59
N THR A 45 27.64 -81.70 -4.75
CA THR A 45 26.53 -81.52 -3.81
C THR A 45 26.88 -80.47 -2.75
N ARG A 46 28.10 -80.48 -2.22
CA ARG A 46 28.58 -79.45 -1.28
C ARG A 46 28.61 -78.06 -1.92
N GLN A 47 29.05 -77.96 -3.17
CA GLN A 47 29.05 -76.69 -3.90
C GLN A 47 27.63 -76.17 -4.14
N MET A 48 26.67 -77.05 -4.46
CA MET A 48 25.26 -76.69 -4.55
C MET A 48 24.71 -76.16 -3.22
N GLU A 49 25.02 -76.83 -2.10
CA GLU A 49 24.62 -76.38 -0.77
C GLU A 49 25.23 -75.02 -0.41
N SER A 50 26.52 -74.81 -0.68
CA SER A 50 27.17 -73.51 -0.41
C SER A 50 26.58 -72.40 -1.28
N LEU A 51 26.37 -72.66 -2.58
CA LEU A 51 25.71 -71.72 -3.50
C LEU A 51 24.29 -71.38 -3.04
N GLN A 52 23.54 -72.37 -2.52
CA GLN A 52 22.19 -72.14 -2.01
C GLN A 52 22.21 -71.25 -0.75
N VAL A 53 23.18 -71.45 0.15
CA VAL A 53 23.37 -70.60 1.32
C VAL A 53 23.75 -69.18 0.91
N ASP A 54 24.70 -69.03 -0.01
CA ASP A 54 25.14 -67.73 -0.51
C ASP A 54 23.99 -66.99 -1.22
N PHE A 55 23.20 -67.69 -2.03
CA PHE A 55 22.03 -67.11 -2.69
C PHE A 55 21.01 -66.58 -1.68
N ARG A 56 20.73 -67.33 -0.62
CA ARG A 56 19.86 -66.88 0.47
C ARG A 56 20.44 -65.65 1.17
N ALA A 57 21.72 -65.68 1.50
CA ALA A 57 22.39 -64.55 2.14
C ALA A 57 22.40 -63.28 1.28
N VAL A 58 22.57 -63.42 -0.04
CA VAL A 58 22.47 -62.31 -1.00
C VAL A 58 21.03 -61.81 -1.10
N SER A 59 20.04 -62.71 -1.14
CA SER A 59 18.62 -62.34 -1.18
C SER A 59 18.20 -61.56 0.08
N ASP A 60 18.62 -62.00 1.27
CA ASP A 60 18.35 -61.28 2.53
C ASP A 60 19.00 -59.89 2.57
N LYS A 61 20.24 -59.78 2.05
CA LYS A 61 20.92 -58.49 1.90
C LYS A 61 20.18 -57.58 0.93
N HIS A 62 19.71 -58.11 -0.20
CA HIS A 62 18.95 -57.36 -1.19
C HIS A 62 17.66 -56.79 -0.57
N LEU A 63 16.88 -57.63 0.12
CA LEU A 63 15.66 -57.20 0.81
C LEU A 63 15.94 -56.12 1.86
N THR A 64 17.06 -56.23 2.57
CA THR A 64 17.47 -55.23 3.57
C THR A 64 17.85 -53.90 2.91
N VAL A 65 18.57 -53.95 1.80
CA VAL A 65 18.94 -52.75 1.02
C VAL A 65 17.70 -52.09 0.42
N GLU A 66 16.77 -52.86 -0.15
CA GLU A 66 15.51 -52.32 -0.69
C GLU A 66 14.68 -51.64 0.40
N LYS A 67 14.55 -52.25 1.58
CA LYS A 67 13.85 -51.62 2.71
C LYS A 67 14.49 -50.29 3.12
N ARG A 68 15.83 -50.24 3.19
CA ARG A 68 16.55 -49.00 3.51
C ARG A 68 16.41 -47.95 2.41
N ALA A 69 16.44 -48.37 1.14
CA ALA A 69 16.23 -47.48 0.01
C ALA A 69 14.82 -46.87 0.02
N ALA A 70 13.79 -47.69 0.32
CA ALA A 70 12.41 -47.22 0.46
C ALA A 70 12.26 -46.23 1.63
N GLU A 71 12.87 -46.51 2.78
CA GLU A 71 12.86 -45.61 3.94
C GLU A 71 13.55 -44.28 3.61
N LEU A 72 14.74 -44.31 2.98
CA LEU A 72 15.45 -43.11 2.56
C LEU A 72 14.66 -42.30 1.52
N ALA A 73 13.98 -42.97 0.58
CA ALA A 73 13.11 -42.31 -0.39
C ALA A 73 11.92 -41.62 0.30
N SER A 74 11.31 -42.25 1.31
CA SER A 74 10.26 -41.64 2.12
C SER A 74 10.76 -40.42 2.87
N GLN A 75 11.90 -40.54 3.55
CA GLN A 75 12.51 -39.41 4.27
C GLN A 75 12.87 -38.25 3.34
N LEU A 76 13.37 -38.54 2.13
CA LEU A 76 13.66 -37.53 1.12
C LEU A 76 12.39 -36.80 0.67
N SER A 77 11.30 -37.52 0.44
CA SER A 77 9.99 -36.95 0.10
C SER A 77 9.44 -36.06 1.24
N ASP A 78 9.58 -36.51 2.49
CA ASP A 78 9.17 -35.72 3.66
C ASP A 78 10.00 -34.45 3.82
N LEU A 79 11.33 -34.54 3.64
CA LEU A 79 12.22 -33.39 3.67
C LEU A 79 11.93 -32.41 2.54
N GLN A 80 11.64 -32.90 1.34
CA GLN A 80 11.23 -32.05 0.21
C GLN A 80 9.91 -31.33 0.51
N THR A 81 8.94 -32.03 1.09
CA THR A 81 7.66 -31.44 1.50
C THR A 81 7.86 -30.37 2.56
N LYS A 82 8.67 -30.64 3.59
CA LYS A 82 9.04 -29.65 4.62
C LYS A 82 9.79 -28.45 4.03
N GLY A 83 10.69 -28.69 3.07
CA GLY A 83 11.40 -27.65 2.33
C GLY A 83 10.43 -26.72 1.59
N ASN A 84 9.47 -27.29 0.86
CA ASN A 84 8.44 -26.52 0.16
C ASN A 84 7.54 -25.72 1.14
N GLN A 85 7.15 -26.33 2.27
CA GLN A 85 6.38 -25.64 3.31
C GLN A 85 7.15 -24.46 3.91
N LEU A 86 8.44 -24.64 4.22
CA LEU A 86 9.30 -23.58 4.73
C LEU A 86 9.48 -22.46 3.70
N GLN A 87 9.68 -22.81 2.42
CA GLN A 87 9.79 -21.83 1.35
C GLN A 87 8.51 -21.00 1.18
N ASN A 88 7.35 -21.64 1.19
CA ASN A 88 6.06 -20.96 1.14
C ASN A 88 5.85 -20.06 2.37
N GLY A 89 6.17 -20.56 3.57
CA GLY A 89 6.10 -19.78 4.80
C GLY A 89 7.02 -18.55 4.77
N LEU A 90 8.22 -18.69 4.20
CA LEU A 90 9.17 -17.60 4.04
C LEU A 90 8.67 -16.55 3.04
N SER A 91 8.05 -16.98 1.93
CA SER A 91 7.41 -16.07 0.98
C SER A 91 6.29 -15.24 1.64
N VAL A 92 5.40 -15.90 2.38
CA VAL A 92 4.29 -15.21 3.09
C VAL A 92 4.84 -14.22 4.11
N LYS A 93 5.86 -14.60 4.86
CA LYS A 93 6.51 -13.71 5.83
C LYS A 93 7.20 -12.52 5.16
N ASN A 94 7.82 -12.73 4.01
CA ASN A 94 8.42 -11.66 3.25
C ASN A 94 7.37 -10.66 2.72
N ASP A 95 6.23 -11.16 2.24
CA ASP A 95 5.10 -10.31 1.82
C ASP A 95 4.52 -9.51 3.01
N GLU A 96 4.41 -10.13 4.18
CA GLU A 96 3.97 -9.47 5.42
C GLU A 96 4.95 -8.36 5.83
N VAL A 97 6.26 -8.62 5.81
CA VAL A 97 7.30 -7.62 6.09
C VAL A 97 7.26 -6.48 5.08
N SER A 98 7.07 -6.77 3.80
CA SER A 98 6.95 -5.73 2.77
C SER A 98 5.73 -4.83 2.99
N LYS A 99 4.59 -5.39 3.39
CA LYS A 99 3.38 -4.62 3.73
C LYS A 99 3.60 -3.75 4.95
N LEU A 100 4.13 -4.33 6.03
CA LEU A 100 4.47 -3.59 7.26
C LEU A 100 5.45 -2.45 6.98
N SER A 101 6.45 -2.67 6.12
CA SER A 101 7.39 -1.63 5.72
C SER A 101 6.68 -0.48 5.01
N SER A 102 5.79 -0.78 4.06
CA SER A 102 4.98 0.23 3.36
C SER A 102 4.05 0.99 4.32
N ASP A 103 3.45 0.32 5.29
CA ASP A 103 2.58 0.94 6.29
C ASP A 103 3.38 1.88 7.21
N VAL A 104 4.59 1.48 7.62
CA VAL A 104 5.50 2.32 8.41
C VAL A 104 5.91 3.57 7.63
N GLU A 105 6.23 3.45 6.36
CA GLU A 105 6.56 4.60 5.51
C GLU A 105 5.37 5.56 5.35
N ASN A 106 4.16 5.02 5.18
CA ASN A 106 2.94 5.81 5.09
C ASN A 106 2.65 6.55 6.41
N LEU A 107 2.69 5.84 7.54
CA LEU A 107 2.51 6.43 8.86
C LEU A 107 3.56 7.50 9.15
N LYS A 108 4.81 7.30 8.75
CA LYS A 108 5.87 8.30 8.87
C LYS A 108 5.55 9.55 8.05
N SER A 109 5.06 9.39 6.82
CA SER A 109 4.63 10.54 5.99
C SER A 109 3.46 11.29 6.60
N GLN A 110 2.46 10.58 7.15
CA GLN A 110 1.34 11.21 7.84
C GLN A 110 1.77 11.95 9.11
N LEU A 111 2.67 11.36 9.91
CA LEU A 111 3.23 11.99 11.09
C LEU A 111 3.98 13.28 10.75
N GLN A 112 4.77 13.25 9.66
CA GLN A 112 5.46 14.44 9.17
C GLN A 112 4.48 15.54 8.78
N LYS A 113 3.45 15.23 7.98
CA LYS A 113 2.40 16.19 7.59
C LYS A 113 1.66 16.76 8.79
N SER A 114 1.33 15.92 9.77
CA SER A 114 0.68 16.37 11.00
C SER A 114 1.58 17.28 11.83
N THR A 115 2.89 17.01 11.84
CA THR A 115 3.88 17.84 12.55
C THR A 115 4.04 19.20 11.87
N GLU A 116 4.12 19.22 10.53
CA GLU A 116 4.17 20.44 9.73
C GLU A 116 2.91 21.30 9.93
N SER A 117 1.73 20.68 9.91
CA SER A 117 0.46 21.36 10.18
C SER A 117 0.38 21.91 11.61
N LEU A 118 0.88 21.18 12.60
CA LEU A 118 0.92 21.64 13.99
C LEU A 118 1.87 22.84 14.15
N GLN A 119 3.04 22.82 13.49
CA GLN A 119 3.95 23.96 13.48
C GLN A 119 3.32 25.19 12.83
N GLN A 120 2.61 25.01 11.71
CA GLN A 120 1.91 26.10 11.04
C GLN A 120 0.82 26.69 11.95
N ALA A 121 -0.04 25.85 12.53
CA ALA A 121 -1.09 26.31 13.45
C ALA A 121 -0.51 27.01 14.68
N GLN A 122 0.64 26.56 15.19
CA GLN A 122 1.34 27.23 16.28
C GLN A 122 1.85 28.62 15.86
N SER A 123 2.40 28.76 14.65
CA SER A 123 2.83 30.05 14.11
C SER A 123 1.65 31.02 13.93
N GLU A 124 0.54 30.53 13.37
CA GLU A 124 -0.69 31.32 13.21
C GLU A 124 -1.26 31.77 14.56
N ALA A 125 -1.27 30.89 15.57
CA ALA A 125 -1.71 31.23 16.92
C ALA A 125 -0.82 32.30 17.57
N GLN A 126 0.51 32.23 17.36
CA GLN A 126 1.43 33.26 17.84
C GLN A 126 1.18 34.60 17.15
N GLN A 127 0.94 34.60 15.84
CA GLN A 127 0.63 35.81 15.08
C GLN A 127 -0.70 36.43 15.55
N ALA A 128 -1.76 35.63 15.66
CA ALA A 128 -3.05 36.11 16.17
C ALA A 128 -2.96 36.67 17.59
N GLN A 129 -2.10 36.08 18.44
CA GLN A 129 -1.84 36.61 19.79
C GLN A 129 -1.11 37.96 19.75
N GLN A 130 -0.14 38.15 18.84
CA GLN A 130 0.52 39.44 18.63
C GLN A 130 -0.46 40.49 18.12
N GLU A 131 -1.27 40.17 17.11
CA GLU A 131 -2.30 41.06 16.57
C GLU A 131 -3.30 41.47 17.64
N LYS A 132 -3.78 40.52 18.45
CA LYS A 132 -4.66 40.80 19.60
C LYS A 132 -4.02 41.79 20.58
N SER A 133 -2.74 41.62 20.89
CA SER A 133 -2.03 42.56 21.79
C SER A 133 -1.89 43.95 21.17
N SER A 134 -1.65 44.04 19.87
CA SER A 134 -1.55 45.30 19.13
C SER A 134 -2.90 46.03 19.09
N VAL A 135 -3.97 45.34 18.69
CA VAL A 135 -5.34 45.89 18.66
C VAL A 135 -5.78 46.33 20.04
N ASN A 136 -5.44 45.57 21.09
CA ASN A 136 -5.77 45.97 22.46
C ASN A 136 -5.01 47.24 22.90
N ALA A 137 -3.76 47.42 22.45
CA ALA A 137 -3.01 48.66 22.69
C ALA A 137 -3.61 49.85 21.93
N GLU A 138 -4.06 49.66 20.70
CA GLU A 138 -4.77 50.68 19.93
C GLU A 138 -6.13 51.03 20.55
N LEU A 139 -6.88 50.02 21.02
CA LEU A 139 -8.14 50.22 21.72
C LEU A 139 -7.96 51.09 22.97
N GLU A 140 -6.93 50.82 23.78
CA GLU A 140 -6.64 51.64 24.97
C GLU A 140 -6.20 53.06 24.60
N LYS A 141 -5.46 53.26 23.49
CA LYS A 141 -5.14 54.61 22.98
C LYS A 141 -6.39 55.37 22.55
N VAL A 142 -7.22 54.78 21.70
CA VAL A 142 -8.47 55.41 21.21
C VAL A 142 -9.41 55.71 22.38
N LYS A 143 -9.48 54.82 23.37
CA LYS A 143 -10.28 55.04 24.58
C LYS A 143 -9.73 56.19 25.42
N ALA A 144 -8.41 56.34 25.52
CA ALA A 144 -7.78 57.49 26.16
C ALA A 144 -8.09 58.79 25.41
N GLU A 145 -7.94 58.80 24.09
CA GLU A 145 -8.28 59.95 23.23
C GLU A 145 -9.76 60.33 23.35
N LEU A 146 -10.67 59.36 23.38
CA LEU A 146 -12.10 59.59 23.57
C LEU A 146 -12.40 60.20 24.95
N MET A 147 -11.75 59.70 26.01
CA MET A 147 -11.89 60.25 27.36
C MET A 147 -11.33 61.67 27.44
N GLU A 148 -10.24 61.96 26.74
CA GLU A 148 -9.68 63.31 26.63
C GLU A 148 -10.61 64.25 25.86
N GLN A 149 -11.17 63.80 24.74
CA GLN A 149 -12.14 64.58 23.94
C GLN A 149 -13.47 64.79 24.67
N LYS A 150 -13.91 63.82 25.48
CA LYS A 150 -15.10 63.95 26.35
C LYS A 150 -14.87 64.91 27.53
N ASN A 151 -13.66 64.94 28.07
CA ASN A 151 -13.29 65.81 29.19
C ASN A 151 -12.76 67.17 28.72
N ALA A 152 -12.52 67.35 27.43
CA ALA A 152 -12.25 68.65 26.84
C ALA A 152 -13.46 69.56 27.10
N PRO A 153 -13.27 70.73 27.70
CA PRO A 153 -14.36 71.67 27.90
C PRO A 153 -14.91 72.06 26.53
N VAL A 154 -16.21 71.87 26.32
CA VAL A 154 -16.93 72.50 25.20
C VAL A 154 -16.90 74.00 25.45
N VAL A 155 -15.80 74.64 25.05
CA VAL A 155 -15.70 76.09 24.98
C VAL A 155 -16.41 76.49 23.69
N CYS A 156 -17.74 76.49 23.69
CA CYS A 156 -18.45 77.37 22.76
C CYS A 156 -18.28 78.79 23.30
N ASP A 157 -17.18 79.42 22.91
CA ASP A 157 -17.02 80.85 23.04
C ASP A 157 -18.13 81.52 22.24
N LYS A 158 -18.82 82.51 22.82
CA LYS A 158 -20.07 83.10 22.29
C LYS A 158 -19.92 83.64 20.86
N ASN A 159 -18.69 83.86 20.40
CA ASN A 159 -18.37 84.34 19.07
C ASN A 159 -17.94 83.24 18.07
N GLY A 160 -17.40 82.11 18.53
CA GLY A 160 -16.97 80.99 17.64
C GLY A 160 -18.11 80.04 17.27
N CYS A 161 -19.10 79.91 18.15
CA CYS A 161 -20.31 79.10 17.90
C CYS A 161 -21.25 79.77 16.86
N LYS A 162 -21.03 81.06 16.54
CA LYS A 162 -21.89 81.88 15.66
C LYS A 162 -21.85 81.43 14.19
N ASP A 163 -20.68 80.98 13.70
CA ASP A 163 -20.53 80.51 12.31
C ASP A 163 -21.05 79.08 12.10
N VAL A 164 -20.89 78.21 13.09
CA VAL A 164 -21.48 76.85 13.05
C VAL A 164 -23.01 76.93 13.14
N ILE A 165 -23.55 77.83 13.98
CA ILE A 165 -24.99 78.12 14.04
C ILE A 165 -25.46 78.72 12.71
N ARG A 166 -24.69 79.61 12.06
CA ARG A 166 -25.00 80.17 10.74
C ARG A 166 -25.13 79.08 9.67
N GLU A 167 -24.21 78.12 9.65
CA GLU A 167 -24.20 77.04 8.66
C GLU A 167 -25.37 76.06 8.86
N ILE A 168 -25.62 75.64 10.12
CA ILE A 168 -26.75 74.77 10.46
C ILE A 168 -28.09 75.46 10.17
N VAL A 169 -28.24 76.72 10.56
CA VAL A 169 -29.46 77.51 10.30
C VAL A 169 -29.63 77.77 8.80
N GLY A 170 -28.55 78.02 8.05
CA GLY A 170 -28.56 78.16 6.60
C GLY A 170 -29.03 76.89 5.88
N ALA A 171 -28.49 75.73 6.26
CA ALA A 171 -28.92 74.44 5.73
C ALA A 171 -30.40 74.13 6.07
N LEU A 172 -30.83 74.38 7.31
CA LEU A 172 -32.23 74.19 7.74
C LEU A 172 -33.20 75.13 7.01
N THR A 173 -32.80 76.38 6.78
CA THR A 173 -33.63 77.38 6.09
C THR A 173 -33.81 77.03 4.61
N THR A 174 -32.81 76.39 4.01
CA THR A 174 -32.85 75.92 2.62
C THR A 174 -33.72 74.67 2.45
N HIS A 175 -33.75 73.78 3.45
CA HIS A 175 -34.53 72.53 3.39
C HIS A 175 -35.97 72.62 3.92
N ILE A 176 -36.26 73.47 4.92
CA ILE A 176 -37.56 73.51 5.63
C ILE A 176 -38.30 74.84 5.41
N GLY A 177 -37.61 75.87 4.94
CA GLY A 177 -38.17 77.20 4.66
C GLY A 177 -38.19 78.14 5.89
N LYS A 178 -38.00 79.43 5.62
CA LYS A 178 -37.86 80.53 6.61
C LYS A 178 -38.88 80.53 7.77
N PRO A 179 -40.21 80.31 7.55
CA PRO A 179 -41.18 80.44 8.64
C PRO A 179 -41.16 79.27 9.64
N ALA A 180 -40.75 78.07 9.20
CA ALA A 180 -40.69 76.90 10.07
C ALA A 180 -39.50 76.95 11.03
N VAL A 181 -38.36 77.49 10.56
CA VAL A 181 -37.16 77.71 11.40
C VAL A 181 -37.43 78.80 12.44
N ALA A 182 -38.10 79.90 12.05
CA ALA A 182 -38.47 80.96 13.00
C ALA A 182 -39.47 80.50 14.07
N GLY A 183 -40.35 79.55 13.75
CA GLY A 183 -41.29 78.95 14.71
C GLY A 183 -40.63 78.03 15.74
N ALA A 184 -39.59 77.30 15.35
CA ALA A 184 -38.92 76.32 16.23
C ALA A 184 -38.04 76.97 17.32
N PHE A 185 -37.59 78.22 17.12
CA PHE A 185 -36.72 78.95 18.07
C PHE A 185 -37.45 80.02 18.89
N LYS A 186 -38.79 80.04 18.85
CA LYS A 186 -39.63 81.08 19.46
C LYS A 186 -39.49 81.19 20.99
N ASP A 187 -39.09 80.10 21.65
CA ASP A 187 -39.02 80.01 23.12
C ASP A 187 -37.64 80.40 23.71
N LYS A 188 -36.64 80.76 22.88
CA LYS A 188 -35.30 81.16 23.34
C LYS A 188 -34.88 82.52 22.77
N GLN A 189 -35.18 83.56 23.53
CA GLN A 189 -35.02 84.98 23.16
C GLN A 189 -33.59 85.37 22.77
N GLU A 190 -32.56 84.73 23.34
CA GLU A 190 -31.14 85.02 23.02
C GLU A 190 -30.71 84.56 21.62
N VAL A 191 -31.34 83.52 21.07
CA VAL A 191 -31.01 82.99 19.73
C VAL A 191 -31.67 83.83 18.63
N MET A 192 -32.83 84.42 18.94
CA MET A 192 -33.60 85.23 17.99
C MET A 192 -32.83 86.49 17.57
N GLN A 193 -32.03 87.08 18.46
CA GLN A 193 -31.24 88.28 18.17
C GLN A 193 -30.08 88.00 17.20
N ILE A 194 -29.45 86.82 17.33
CA ILE A 194 -28.38 86.36 16.44
C ILE A 194 -28.97 85.99 15.07
N VAL A 195 -30.15 85.36 15.03
CA VAL A 195 -30.83 84.99 13.77
C VAL A 195 -31.33 86.24 13.03
N ALA A 196 -31.80 87.27 13.75
CA ALA A 196 -32.22 88.53 13.15
C ALA A 196 -31.04 89.29 12.49
N ASP A 197 -29.90 89.43 13.18
CA ASP A 197 -28.69 90.07 12.63
C ASP A 197 -28.16 89.37 11.37
N LEU A 198 -28.39 88.06 11.22
CA LEU A 198 -27.94 87.30 10.07
C LEU A 198 -28.91 87.34 8.87
N LEU A 199 -30.20 87.54 9.13
CA LEU A 199 -31.21 87.63 8.08
C LEU A 199 -31.16 88.99 7.35
N GLU A 200 -30.76 90.07 8.03
CA GLU A 200 -30.60 91.40 7.42
C GLU A 200 -29.36 91.52 6.50
N GLY A 201 -28.36 90.64 6.65
CA GLY A 201 -27.15 90.64 5.82
C GLY A 201 -27.28 89.93 4.46
N ALA A 202 -28.35 89.17 4.22
CA ALA A 202 -28.48 88.31 3.03
C ALA A 202 -29.23 88.96 1.85
N ASP A 203 -29.91 90.10 2.05
CA ASP A 203 -30.76 90.71 1.02
C ASP A 203 -29.99 91.61 0.00
N GLN A 204 -28.69 91.87 0.19
CA GLN A 204 -27.92 92.76 -0.69
C GLN A 204 -27.23 92.12 -1.91
N GLN A 205 -27.20 90.78 -2.06
CA GLN A 205 -26.38 90.14 -3.11
C GLN A 205 -27.15 89.54 -4.30
N GLN A 206 -28.47 89.75 -4.41
CA GLN A 206 -29.30 89.04 -5.38
C GLN A 206 -29.66 89.80 -6.68
N GLN A 207 -28.85 90.78 -7.12
CA GLN A 207 -29.17 91.56 -8.34
C GLN A 207 -28.17 91.53 -9.51
N GLN A 208 -27.09 90.74 -9.50
CA GLN A 208 -26.27 90.57 -10.71
C GLN A 208 -25.79 89.13 -10.89
N GLN A 209 -26.55 88.35 -11.65
CA GLN A 209 -26.09 87.71 -12.89
C GLN A 209 -27.14 86.69 -13.35
N GLN A 210 -28.00 87.18 -14.24
CA GLN A 210 -28.89 86.38 -15.06
C GLN A 210 -28.48 86.67 -16.50
N GLN A 211 -27.64 85.82 -17.11
CA GLN A 211 -27.64 85.62 -18.56
C GLN A 211 -26.77 84.44 -19.01
N GLN A 212 -27.38 83.64 -19.90
CA GLN A 212 -26.82 82.69 -20.88
C GLN A 212 -26.79 81.19 -20.54
N GLN A 213 -27.86 80.52 -20.98
CA GLN A 213 -27.85 79.26 -21.76
C GLN A 213 -27.31 79.54 -23.20
N PRO A 214 -26.92 78.56 -24.07
CA PRO A 214 -27.46 77.19 -24.14
C PRO A 214 -26.51 76.02 -24.58
N GLN A 215 -27.10 74.81 -24.52
CA GLN A 215 -26.99 73.63 -25.43
C GLN A 215 -25.95 72.50 -25.22
N ALA A 216 -26.50 71.27 -25.25
CA ALA A 216 -25.89 69.93 -25.28
C ALA A 216 -25.41 69.56 -26.71
N PRO A 217 -24.76 68.39 -27.03
CA PRO A 217 -25.19 67.02 -26.63
C PRO A 217 -24.10 65.92 -26.46
N ALA A 218 -24.56 64.74 -26.00
CA ALA A 218 -24.02 63.36 -26.18
C ALA A 218 -22.64 63.05 -25.52
N GLU A 219 -22.31 61.87 -25.02
CA GLU A 219 -22.70 60.48 -25.30
C GLU A 219 -22.77 59.65 -23.99
N GLY A 220 -23.49 58.53 -24.05
CA GLY A 220 -23.68 57.62 -22.93
C GLY A 220 -22.63 56.51 -22.84
N GLN A 221 -22.51 55.93 -21.65
CA GLN A 221 -22.00 54.57 -21.49
C GLN A 221 -22.60 53.93 -20.23
N GLN A 222 -23.63 53.12 -20.46
CA GLN A 222 -24.04 52.02 -19.58
C GLN A 222 -23.12 50.83 -19.87
N ASN A 223 -22.65 50.11 -18.85
CA ASN A 223 -23.08 48.71 -18.69
C ASN A 223 -22.61 48.02 -17.39
N PRO A 224 -23.26 46.89 -17.02
CA PRO A 224 -23.19 46.22 -15.73
C PRO A 224 -22.33 44.93 -15.72
N ASP A 225 -22.18 44.38 -14.51
CA ASP A 225 -21.94 42.96 -14.14
C ASP A 225 -22.95 41.96 -14.78
N PRO A 226 -22.84 40.62 -14.62
CA PRO A 226 -21.69 39.70 -14.64
C PRO A 226 -21.89 38.58 -15.69
N ASN A 227 -20.81 37.86 -16.04
CA ASN A 227 -20.79 36.90 -17.13
C ASN A 227 -21.17 35.45 -16.72
N LYS A 228 -21.69 34.76 -17.72
CA LYS A 228 -22.48 33.52 -17.72
C LYS A 228 -21.63 32.28 -18.05
N ALA A 229 -22.16 31.12 -17.69
CA ALA A 229 -21.74 29.78 -18.09
C ALA A 229 -21.68 29.55 -19.62
N GLY A 230 -20.95 28.51 -20.06
CA GLY A 230 -21.12 27.93 -21.39
C GLY A 230 -20.03 26.95 -21.82
N GLU A 231 -20.43 25.68 -21.99
CA GLU A 231 -19.76 24.53 -22.63
C GLU A 231 -19.15 24.82 -24.02
N GLN A 232 -18.21 23.97 -24.50
CA GLN A 232 -18.37 23.00 -25.64
C GLN A 232 -17.01 22.32 -26.04
N PRO A 233 -16.89 21.41 -27.07
CA PRO A 233 -16.48 20.00 -26.94
C PRO A 233 -15.24 19.58 -27.80
N ALA A 234 -14.90 18.28 -27.88
CA ALA A 234 -14.73 17.50 -29.15
C ALA A 234 -13.92 16.17 -28.98
N ALA A 235 -14.04 15.32 -30.01
CA ALA A 235 -13.84 13.87 -30.05
C ALA A 235 -12.50 13.36 -30.65
N ASN A 236 -12.31 12.05 -30.47
CA ASN A 236 -11.79 11.02 -31.42
C ASN A 236 -10.28 10.71 -31.61
N GLN A 237 -9.98 9.43 -31.27
CA GLN A 237 -9.09 8.36 -31.81
C GLN A 237 -8.55 8.49 -33.27
N PRO A 238 -7.54 7.69 -33.76
CA PRO A 238 -7.39 6.22 -33.53
C PRO A 238 -5.98 5.52 -33.61
N ALA A 239 -6.03 4.20 -33.34
CA ALA A 239 -5.26 3.07 -33.92
C ALA A 239 -3.94 2.53 -33.29
N ALA A 240 -3.84 1.19 -33.34
CA ALA A 240 -2.93 0.18 -32.74
C ALA A 240 -1.56 0.02 -33.48
N PRO A 241 -0.70 -1.05 -33.35
CA PRO A 241 -0.80 -2.32 -32.58
C PRO A 241 0.52 -2.89 -31.96
N GLY A 242 0.40 -4.03 -31.24
CA GLY A 242 1.40 -5.13 -31.28
C GLY A 242 2.29 -5.36 -30.05
N GLY A 243 2.26 -6.59 -29.51
CA GLY A 243 3.25 -7.07 -28.52
C GLY A 243 2.91 -8.43 -27.92
N GLN A 244 3.41 -9.51 -28.53
CA GLN A 244 3.43 -10.88 -27.98
C GLN A 244 4.33 -10.99 -26.73
N PRO A 245 4.13 -11.97 -25.86
CA PRO A 245 5.22 -12.56 -25.10
C PRO A 245 5.63 -13.92 -25.70
N GLN A 246 6.93 -14.05 -26.00
CA GLN A 246 7.59 -15.30 -26.36
C GLN A 246 7.67 -16.22 -25.13
N ALA A 247 7.25 -17.48 -25.32
CA ALA A 247 7.60 -18.58 -24.42
C ALA A 247 9.08 -18.93 -24.63
N GLN A 248 9.86 -18.93 -23.55
CA GLN A 248 11.24 -19.42 -23.55
C GLN A 248 11.25 -20.92 -23.25
N ASP A 249 11.79 -21.67 -24.22
CA ASP A 249 12.23 -23.06 -24.10
C ASP A 249 13.23 -23.21 -22.95
N ILE A 250 12.90 -24.04 -21.97
CA ILE A 250 13.87 -24.55 -20.98
C ILE A 250 14.47 -25.82 -21.57
N ASN A 251 15.71 -25.68 -22.03
CA ASN A 251 16.61 -26.74 -22.44
C ASN A 251 16.94 -27.65 -21.23
N VAL A 252 16.50 -28.91 -21.30
CA VAL A 252 16.83 -29.97 -20.35
C VAL A 252 18.07 -30.72 -20.84
N PRO A 253 19.18 -30.77 -20.08
CA PRO A 253 20.31 -31.63 -20.42
C PRO A 253 19.98 -33.10 -20.08
N GLN A 254 20.08 -33.99 -21.06
CA GLN A 254 20.13 -35.44 -20.81
C GLN A 254 21.45 -35.82 -20.13
N PRO A 255 21.44 -36.77 -19.17
CA PRO A 255 22.65 -37.40 -18.66
C PRO A 255 23.16 -38.45 -19.65
N GLN A 256 24.44 -38.35 -20.04
CA GLN A 256 25.16 -39.43 -20.71
C GLN A 256 25.30 -40.63 -19.77
N LYS A 257 24.95 -41.81 -20.28
CA LYS A 257 25.39 -43.11 -19.81
C LYS A 257 25.96 -43.87 -21.01
#